data_AF-A0A166V4R1-F1
#
_entry.id   AF-A0A166V4R1-F1
#
_cell.length_a   1.000
_cell.length_b   1.000
_cell.length_c   1.000
_cell.angle_alpha   90.00
_cell.angle_beta   90.00
_cell.angle_gamma   90.00
#
_symmetry.space_group_name_H-M   'P 1'
#
loop_
_entity.id
_entity.type
_entity.pdbx_description
1 polymer ?
#
loop_
_entity_poly.entity_id
_entity_poly.type
_entity_poly.pdbx_seq_one_letter_code
_entity_poly.pdbx_strand_id
1 'polypeptide(L)'
;MAANPVAPPPLGPPKKRDLCLTIEPYGTLIWPKAAAAAQIVLVGEEHGFTGFTEAQAQAALDRSWSYESTRHPRTGPHMVIRGTLQALVSERRRITRSTFNSMIEKLLQFYGTGEGYTTEPLLKEMFKSLRSNNDGNRFGELVVGVVCDSDDSVPTILRNLGLVCRELRLISTKLNDDPNVYDIDFFSLAIDVGAEKPRGSVFAAARCMLSKILQQKKILTNSNYQRVHIGDSWDKDVLGAIDAGWHAIFVDRKRTKPDVPRLIDLRLPTLDEVFEEKSVVIILNDHGENVMADESSIAGQTMPDDIVPEDCISDDNLPDDIVPDDSISDDSPPDDNLPDDKLADDIKIQR
;
A
#
# COMPACT_ATOMS: atom_id res chain seq x y z
N MET A 1 57.22 -18.85 30.77
CA MET A 1 55.90 -18.42 31.26
C MET A 1 54.94 -18.48 30.09
N ALA A 2 54.08 -19.48 30.02
CA ALA A 2 53.05 -19.56 28.99
C ALA A 2 51.90 -18.62 29.39
N ALA A 3 51.59 -17.65 28.54
CA ALA A 3 50.48 -16.73 28.77
C ALA A 3 49.17 -17.52 28.66
N ASN A 4 48.32 -17.43 29.68
CA ASN A 4 46.98 -17.99 29.64
C ASN A 4 46.17 -17.31 28.52
N PRO A 5 45.40 -18.06 27.72
CA PRO A 5 44.51 -17.47 26.73
C PRO A 5 43.43 -16.65 27.44
N VAL A 6 43.37 -15.37 27.09
CA VAL A 6 42.32 -14.45 27.55
C VAL A 6 41.00 -14.96 26.97
N ALA A 7 40.05 -15.29 27.84
CA ALA A 7 38.71 -15.67 27.43
C ALA A 7 38.08 -14.54 26.60
N PRO A 8 37.39 -14.86 25.49
CA PRO A 8 36.70 -13.85 24.71
C PRO A 8 35.69 -13.10 25.60
N PRO A 9 35.52 -11.79 25.40
CA PRO A 9 34.55 -11.02 26.17
C PRO A 9 33.17 -11.66 26.04
N PRO A 10 32.35 -11.64 27.11
CA PRO A 10 31.01 -12.19 27.06
C PRO A 10 30.25 -11.51 25.91
N LEU A 11 29.71 -12.33 25.01
CA LEU A 11 28.79 -11.87 23.97
C LEU A 11 27.68 -11.08 24.67
N GLY A 12 27.54 -9.81 24.30
CA GLY A 12 26.46 -8.97 24.81
C GLY A 12 25.08 -9.60 24.53
N PRO A 13 24.01 -9.10 25.17
CA PRO A 13 22.67 -9.58 24.87
C PRO A 13 22.40 -9.52 23.36
N PRO A 14 21.70 -10.50 22.78
CA PRO A 14 21.46 -10.56 21.34
C PRO A 14 20.82 -9.24 20.88
N LYS A 15 21.38 -8.68 19.81
CA LYS A 15 20.93 -7.41 19.24
C LYS A 15 19.55 -7.65 18.62
N LYS A 16 18.57 -6.84 19.02
CA LYS A 16 17.19 -6.93 18.52
C LYS A 16 17.16 -6.62 17.02
N ARG A 17 16.41 -7.41 16.25
CA ARG A 17 16.21 -7.12 14.83
C ARG A 17 15.28 -5.92 14.66
N ASP A 18 15.49 -5.20 13.58
CA ASP A 18 14.57 -4.16 13.14
C ASP A 18 13.42 -4.83 12.38
N LEU A 19 12.25 -4.22 12.35
CA LEU A 19 11.07 -4.78 11.71
C LEU A 19 10.52 -3.83 10.64
N CYS A 20 10.35 -4.36 9.43
CA CYS A 20 9.52 -3.75 8.39
C CYS A 20 8.25 -4.58 8.28
N LEU A 21 7.15 -4.02 8.76
CA LEU A 21 5.83 -4.64 8.74
C LEU A 21 5.01 -4.01 7.62
N THR A 22 4.60 -4.80 6.63
CA THR A 22 3.66 -4.33 5.61
C THR A 22 2.29 -4.98 5.78
N ILE A 23 1.24 -4.27 5.41
CA ILE A 23 -0.14 -4.74 5.59
C ILE A 23 -0.92 -4.51 4.28
N GLU A 24 -1.66 -5.53 3.82
CA GLU A 24 -2.79 -5.35 2.90
C GLU A 24 -3.98 -4.82 3.70
N PRO A 25 -4.44 -3.58 3.51
CA PRO A 25 -5.49 -3.00 4.35
C PRO A 25 -6.86 -3.69 4.16
N TYR A 26 -7.26 -3.99 2.93
CA TYR A 26 -8.56 -4.61 2.69
C TYR A 26 -8.58 -6.01 3.24
N GLY A 27 -9.67 -6.39 3.90
CA GLY A 27 -9.73 -7.73 4.45
C GLY A 27 -8.68 -8.00 5.53
N THR A 28 -8.03 -6.97 6.08
CA THR A 28 -7.16 -7.11 7.26
C THR A 28 -7.43 -6.01 8.27
N LEU A 29 -7.37 -4.74 7.84
CA LEU A 29 -7.61 -3.56 8.67
C LEU A 29 -8.98 -2.93 8.42
N ILE A 30 -9.46 -2.99 7.17
CA ILE A 30 -10.70 -2.32 6.75
C ILE A 30 -11.60 -3.26 5.97
N TRP A 31 -12.91 -3.01 6.10
CA TRP A 31 -13.96 -3.82 5.48
C TRP A 31 -15.06 -2.93 4.91
N PRO A 32 -15.68 -3.29 3.77
CA PRO A 32 -16.89 -2.62 3.31
C PRO A 32 -17.99 -2.74 4.38
N LYS A 33 -18.75 -1.66 4.61
CA LYS A 33 -19.89 -1.69 5.55
C LYS A 33 -21.02 -2.65 5.12
N ALA A 34 -21.09 -2.96 3.83
CA ALA A 34 -22.05 -3.86 3.21
C ALA A 34 -21.53 -4.24 1.82
N ALA A 35 -22.20 -5.18 1.14
CA ALA A 35 -21.92 -5.50 -0.26
C ALA A 35 -22.02 -4.26 -1.15
N ALA A 36 -21.20 -4.16 -2.20
CA ALA A 36 -21.14 -2.98 -3.07
C ALA A 36 -22.50 -2.59 -3.68
N ALA A 37 -23.29 -3.58 -4.10
CA ALA A 37 -24.64 -3.34 -4.60
C ALA A 37 -25.59 -2.73 -3.55
N ALA A 38 -25.54 -3.23 -2.31
CA ALA A 38 -26.33 -2.67 -1.20
C ALA A 38 -25.94 -1.21 -0.92
N GLN A 39 -24.64 -0.91 -0.95
CA GLN A 39 -24.14 0.46 -0.77
C GLN A 39 -24.58 1.39 -1.91
N ILE A 40 -24.60 0.92 -3.17
CA ILE A 40 -25.11 1.69 -4.31
C ILE A 40 -26.59 2.03 -4.11
N VAL A 41 -27.41 1.06 -3.68
CA VAL A 41 -28.84 1.29 -3.39
C VAL A 41 -28.99 2.33 -2.29
N LEU A 42 -28.30 2.16 -1.16
CA LEU A 42 -28.36 3.06 -0.01
C LEU A 42 -28.02 4.50 -0.39
N VAL A 43 -26.87 4.71 -1.04
CA VAL A 43 -26.43 6.04 -1.48
C VAL A 43 -27.40 6.61 -2.53
N GLY A 44 -27.95 5.75 -3.39
CA GLY A 44 -28.94 6.13 -4.39
C GLY A 44 -30.24 6.66 -3.78
N GLU A 45 -30.74 6.00 -2.74
CA GLU A 45 -31.92 6.44 -1.99
C GLU A 45 -31.75 7.84 -1.39
N GLU A 46 -30.59 8.11 -0.79
CA GLU A 46 -30.28 9.43 -0.22
C GLU A 46 -30.24 10.55 -1.27
N HIS A 47 -29.95 10.22 -2.53
CA HIS A 47 -29.77 11.19 -3.62
C HIS A 47 -30.93 11.22 -4.62
N GLY A 48 -32.05 10.58 -4.29
CA GLY A 48 -33.22 10.50 -5.18
C GLY A 48 -32.99 9.65 -6.43
N PHE A 49 -31.91 8.87 -6.46
CA PHE A 49 -31.58 7.88 -7.48
C PHE A 49 -32.17 6.54 -7.03
N THR A 50 -33.50 6.39 -7.17
CA THR A 50 -34.26 5.31 -6.54
C THR A 50 -34.93 4.37 -7.53
N GLY A 51 -35.48 3.29 -6.98
CA GLY A 51 -36.18 2.29 -7.73
C GLY A 51 -35.19 1.36 -8.42
N PHE A 52 -34.38 0.66 -7.68
CA PHE A 52 -33.78 -0.57 -8.17
C PHE A 52 -33.48 -1.40 -6.95
N THR A 53 -33.53 -2.70 -7.14
CA THR A 53 -33.20 -3.64 -6.07
C THR A 53 -31.69 -3.80 -6.01
N GLU A 54 -31.21 -4.31 -4.88
CA GLU A 54 -29.81 -4.72 -4.73
C GLU A 54 -29.40 -5.74 -5.81
N ALA A 55 -30.26 -6.70 -6.15
CA ALA A 55 -29.99 -7.66 -7.22
C ALA A 55 -29.81 -6.99 -8.60
N GLN A 56 -30.58 -5.94 -8.90
CA GLN A 56 -30.40 -5.16 -10.13
C GLN A 56 -29.10 -4.36 -10.10
N ALA A 57 -28.75 -3.77 -8.95
CA ALA A 57 -27.49 -3.07 -8.76
C ALA A 57 -26.29 -4.03 -8.92
N GLN A 58 -26.35 -5.22 -8.33
CA GLN A 58 -25.31 -6.25 -8.46
C GLN A 58 -25.15 -6.67 -9.92
N ALA A 59 -26.24 -7.03 -10.60
CA ALA A 59 -26.16 -7.42 -12.01
C ALA A 59 -25.64 -6.30 -12.92
N ALA A 60 -25.92 -5.03 -12.59
CA ALA A 60 -25.36 -3.88 -13.30
C ALA A 60 -23.87 -3.69 -12.99
N LEU A 61 -23.47 -3.88 -11.74
CA LEU A 61 -22.09 -3.80 -11.28
C LEU A 61 -21.23 -4.88 -11.95
N ASP A 62 -21.66 -6.13 -11.94
CA ASP A 62 -20.95 -7.26 -12.56
C ASP A 62 -20.74 -7.01 -14.06
N ARG A 63 -21.79 -6.56 -14.77
CA ARG A 63 -21.70 -6.22 -16.19
C ARG A 63 -20.72 -5.09 -16.45
N SER A 64 -20.79 -4.02 -15.65
CA SER A 64 -19.91 -2.87 -15.76
C SER A 64 -18.46 -3.28 -15.50
N TRP A 65 -18.23 -4.03 -14.43
CA TRP A 65 -16.92 -4.55 -14.06
C TRP A 65 -16.34 -5.43 -15.17
N SER A 66 -17.05 -6.47 -15.61
CA SER A 66 -16.57 -7.34 -16.69
C SER A 66 -16.26 -6.57 -17.97
N TYR A 67 -17.11 -5.60 -18.33
CA TYR A 67 -16.91 -4.79 -19.53
C TYR A 67 -15.68 -3.89 -19.43
N GLU A 68 -15.54 -3.16 -18.33
CA GLU A 68 -14.46 -2.19 -18.14
C GLU A 68 -13.12 -2.90 -17.91
N SER A 69 -13.06 -3.89 -17.02
CA SER A 69 -11.84 -4.64 -16.70
C SER A 69 -11.22 -5.36 -17.91
N THR A 70 -12.04 -5.84 -18.84
CA THR A 70 -11.56 -6.47 -20.09
C THR A 70 -10.91 -5.46 -21.04
N ARG A 71 -11.36 -4.20 -21.03
CA ARG A 71 -10.94 -3.18 -22.02
C ARG A 71 -9.89 -2.23 -21.48
N HIS A 72 -9.91 -2.04 -20.18
CA HIS A 72 -9.05 -1.14 -19.46
C HIS A 72 -8.42 -1.95 -18.34
N PRO A 73 -7.23 -2.53 -18.58
CA PRO A 73 -6.39 -3.10 -17.53
C PRO A 73 -5.81 -1.97 -16.67
N ARG A 74 -6.63 -1.07 -16.15
CA ARG A 74 -6.43 -0.04 -15.11
C ARG A 74 -7.79 0.64 -14.94
N THR A 75 -8.84 -0.18 -14.83
CA THR A 75 -10.21 0.30 -14.72
C THR A 75 -10.34 1.00 -13.38
N GLY A 76 -10.44 2.34 -13.42
CA GLY A 76 -10.70 3.11 -12.20
C GLY A 76 -12.17 2.99 -11.76
N PRO A 77 -12.47 3.14 -10.45
CA PRO A 77 -13.83 3.09 -9.91
C PRO A 77 -14.84 3.97 -10.67
N HIS A 78 -14.41 5.11 -11.20
CA HIS A 78 -15.27 6.03 -11.96
C HIS A 78 -15.93 5.37 -13.18
N MET A 79 -15.19 4.52 -13.93
CA MET A 79 -15.74 3.88 -15.12
C MET A 79 -16.78 2.84 -14.74
N VAL A 80 -16.45 2.00 -13.76
CA VAL A 80 -17.33 0.95 -13.23
C VAL A 80 -18.61 1.56 -12.65
N ILE A 81 -18.49 2.58 -11.80
CA ILE A 81 -19.62 3.29 -11.20
C ILE A 81 -20.50 3.90 -12.29
N ARG A 82 -19.90 4.60 -13.26
CA ARG A 82 -20.65 5.24 -14.35
C ARG A 82 -21.40 4.21 -15.18
N GLY A 83 -20.76 3.12 -15.60
CA GLY A 83 -21.40 2.05 -16.38
C GLY A 83 -22.52 1.37 -15.61
N THR A 84 -22.32 1.14 -14.30
CA THR A 84 -23.33 0.58 -13.40
C THR A 84 -24.57 1.46 -13.36
N LEU A 85 -24.39 2.77 -13.09
CA LEU A 85 -25.51 3.70 -13.03
C LEU A 85 -26.19 3.87 -14.40
N GLN A 86 -25.45 3.85 -15.51
CA GLN A 86 -26.02 3.92 -16.87
C GLN A 86 -26.97 2.75 -17.14
N ALA A 87 -26.55 1.53 -16.77
CA ALA A 87 -27.39 0.35 -16.87
C ALA A 87 -28.68 0.51 -16.05
N LEU A 88 -28.59 1.00 -14.82
CA LEU A 88 -29.76 1.24 -13.96
C LEU A 88 -30.69 2.35 -14.46
N VAL A 89 -30.16 3.40 -15.10
CA VAL A 89 -30.95 4.52 -15.64
C VAL A 89 -31.65 4.16 -16.94
N SER A 90 -31.05 3.34 -17.80
CA SER A 90 -31.63 2.99 -19.10
C SER A 90 -33.02 2.33 -19.01
N GLU A 91 -33.39 1.83 -17.83
CA GLU A 91 -34.70 1.25 -17.54
C GLU A 91 -35.75 2.28 -17.05
N ARG A 92 -35.40 3.57 -16.83
CA ARG A 92 -36.24 4.53 -16.07
C ARG A 92 -36.28 5.97 -16.62
N ARG A 93 -37.50 6.46 -16.86
CA ARG A 93 -37.78 7.76 -17.53
C ARG A 93 -37.66 9.04 -16.66
N ARG A 94 -37.04 9.02 -15.47
CA ARG A 94 -37.11 10.16 -14.52
C ARG A 94 -35.81 10.63 -13.87
N ILE A 95 -34.64 10.12 -14.28
CA ILE A 95 -33.36 10.58 -13.70
C ILE A 95 -32.79 11.70 -14.57
N THR A 96 -32.53 12.86 -13.96
CA THR A 96 -31.91 13.99 -14.65
C THR A 96 -30.40 13.78 -14.80
N ARG A 97 -29.77 14.43 -15.78
CA ARG A 97 -28.31 14.40 -15.95
C ARG A 97 -27.56 14.94 -14.72
N SER A 98 -28.13 15.92 -14.02
CA SER A 98 -27.56 16.48 -12.80
C SER A 98 -27.58 15.46 -11.66
N THR A 99 -28.72 14.79 -11.44
CA THR A 99 -28.84 13.70 -10.47
C THR A 99 -27.86 12.56 -10.77
N PHE A 100 -27.74 12.18 -12.04
CA PHE A 100 -26.81 11.13 -12.47
C PHE A 100 -25.34 11.47 -12.15
N ASN A 101 -24.89 12.68 -12.48
CA ASN A 101 -23.52 13.10 -12.20
C ASN A 101 -23.24 13.23 -10.70
N SER A 102 -24.18 13.82 -9.94
CA SER A 102 -24.05 13.95 -8.49
C SER A 102 -23.96 12.58 -7.80
N MET A 103 -24.70 11.58 -8.30
CA MET A 103 -24.61 10.21 -7.82
C MET A 103 -23.23 9.57 -8.08
N ILE A 104 -22.63 9.81 -9.26
CA ILE A 104 -21.27 9.35 -9.55
C ILE A 104 -20.28 9.98 -8.56
N GLU A 105 -20.32 11.30 -8.39
CA GLU A 105 -19.43 12.03 -7.49
C GLU A 105 -19.58 11.53 -6.05
N LYS A 106 -20.82 11.32 -5.59
CA LYS A 106 -21.07 10.81 -4.25
C LYS A 106 -20.55 9.39 -4.06
N LEU A 107 -20.79 8.47 -5.00
CA LEU A 107 -20.26 7.12 -4.90
C LEU A 107 -18.72 7.10 -4.94
N LEU A 108 -18.10 7.93 -5.77
CA LEU A 108 -16.64 8.06 -5.79
C LEU A 108 -16.10 8.55 -4.45
N GLN A 109 -16.73 9.57 -3.86
CA GLN A 109 -16.39 10.03 -2.51
C GLN A 109 -16.60 8.90 -1.49
N PHE A 110 -17.73 8.21 -1.54
CA PHE A 110 -18.10 7.17 -0.58
C PHE A 110 -17.09 6.01 -0.57
N TYR A 111 -16.73 5.50 -1.75
CA TYR A 111 -15.74 4.43 -1.90
C TYR A 111 -14.29 4.89 -1.76
N GLY A 112 -14.00 6.18 -1.98
CA GLY A 112 -12.66 6.75 -1.84
C GLY A 112 -12.33 7.32 -0.45
N THR A 113 -13.25 7.20 0.51
CA THR A 113 -13.11 7.72 1.89
C THR A 113 -13.53 6.67 2.91
N GLY A 114 -13.35 6.97 4.20
CA GLY A 114 -13.82 6.10 5.29
C GLY A 114 -15.35 5.94 5.37
N GLU A 115 -16.13 6.67 4.57
CA GLU A 115 -17.60 6.56 4.56
C GLU A 115 -18.08 5.15 4.16
N GLY A 116 -17.41 4.50 3.22
CA GLY A 116 -17.76 3.15 2.74
C GLY A 116 -17.29 1.99 3.61
N TYR A 117 -16.47 2.26 4.62
CA TYR A 117 -15.72 1.21 5.33
C TYR A 117 -15.90 1.24 6.85
N THR A 118 -15.75 0.07 7.44
CA THR A 118 -15.59 -0.12 8.88
C THR A 118 -14.18 -0.62 9.18
N THR A 119 -13.78 -0.50 10.43
CA THR A 119 -12.49 -0.94 10.97
C THR A 119 -12.67 -1.45 12.40
N GLU A 120 -11.63 -2.09 12.95
CA GLU A 120 -11.54 -2.39 14.37
C GLU A 120 -11.69 -1.12 15.23
N PRO A 121 -12.52 -1.12 16.30
CA PRO A 121 -12.75 0.06 17.13
C PRO A 121 -11.50 0.66 17.77
N LEU A 122 -10.47 -0.17 18.00
CA LEU A 122 -9.21 0.21 18.63
C LEU A 122 -8.04 0.28 17.64
N LEU A 123 -8.32 0.45 16.33
CA LEU A 123 -7.28 0.50 15.29
C LEU A 123 -6.17 1.51 15.64
N LYS A 124 -6.55 2.73 16.05
CA LYS A 124 -5.59 3.78 16.37
C LYS A 124 -4.76 3.46 17.62
N GLU A 125 -5.41 2.96 18.65
CA GLU A 125 -4.78 2.55 19.90
C GLU A 125 -3.82 1.38 19.67
N MET A 126 -4.18 0.45 18.78
CA MET A 126 -3.34 -0.67 18.37
C MET A 126 -2.06 -0.16 17.69
N PHE A 127 -2.15 0.75 16.71
CA PHE A 127 -0.98 1.33 16.06
C PHE A 127 -0.12 2.14 17.04
N LYS A 128 -0.74 2.91 17.94
CA LYS A 128 -0.02 3.59 19.03
C LYS A 128 0.69 2.61 19.96
N SER A 129 0.07 1.48 20.30
CA SER A 129 0.69 0.44 21.13
C SER A 129 1.82 -0.30 20.41
N LEU A 130 1.66 -0.51 19.10
CA LEU A 130 2.69 -1.09 18.24
C LEU A 130 3.93 -0.18 18.15
N ARG A 131 3.71 1.14 18.08
CA ARG A 131 4.75 2.17 18.02
C ARG A 131 5.30 2.57 19.40
N SER A 132 4.58 2.31 20.50
CA SER A 132 5.02 2.72 21.83
C SER A 132 6.10 1.77 22.36
N ASN A 133 7.26 2.33 22.66
CA ASN A 133 8.40 1.61 23.23
C ASN A 133 8.23 1.27 24.72
N ASN A 134 7.04 1.49 25.30
CA ASN A 134 6.81 1.47 26.74
C ASN A 134 6.76 0.05 27.35
N ASP A 135 6.49 -0.98 26.56
CA ASP A 135 6.45 -2.38 27.03
C ASP A 135 7.74 -3.15 26.72
N GLY A 136 8.90 -2.51 26.92
CA GLY A 136 10.18 -3.21 26.87
C GLY A 136 10.66 -3.60 25.47
N ASN A 137 10.74 -2.64 24.55
CA ASN A 137 11.72 -2.68 23.46
C ASN A 137 11.58 -3.95 22.58
N ARG A 138 10.42 -4.18 21.94
CA ARG A 138 10.10 -5.44 21.20
C ARG A 138 10.94 -5.64 19.93
N PHE A 139 11.27 -4.56 19.24
CA PHE A 139 12.13 -4.51 18.05
C PHE A 139 13.14 -3.37 18.22
N GLY A 140 14.18 -3.32 17.40
CA GLY A 140 15.10 -2.16 17.36
C GLY A 140 14.39 -0.93 16.80
N GLU A 141 14.20 -0.91 15.49
CA GLU A 141 13.41 0.08 14.76
C GLU A 141 12.19 -0.57 14.10
N LEU A 142 11.07 0.14 14.07
CA LEU A 142 9.86 -0.29 13.37
C LEU A 142 9.56 0.65 12.19
N VAL A 143 9.34 0.05 11.02
CA VAL A 143 8.79 0.72 9.84
C VAL A 143 7.50 -0.01 9.45
N VAL A 144 6.40 0.72 9.35
CA VAL A 144 5.11 0.17 8.94
C VAL A 144 4.74 0.69 7.56
N GLY A 145 4.45 -0.20 6.63
CA GLY A 145 4.02 0.14 5.27
C GLY A 145 2.70 -0.51 4.90
N VAL A 146 2.14 -0.06 3.78
CA VAL A 146 1.00 -0.72 3.13
C VAL A 146 1.46 -1.27 1.78
N VAL A 147 1.07 -2.51 1.47
CA VAL A 147 1.23 -3.13 0.15
C VAL A 147 -0.14 -3.56 -0.32
N CYS A 148 -0.66 -2.91 -1.37
CA CYS A 148 -2.05 -3.06 -1.76
C CYS A 148 -2.25 -3.08 -3.27
N ASP A 149 -3.13 -3.96 -3.75
CA ASP A 149 -3.50 -4.07 -5.16
C ASP A 149 -4.52 -3.01 -5.62
N SER A 150 -5.04 -2.22 -4.67
CA SER A 150 -6.05 -1.19 -4.89
C SER A 150 -5.48 0.11 -5.48
N ASP A 151 -6.36 1.08 -5.64
CA ASP A 151 -6.10 2.40 -6.20
C ASP A 151 -5.48 3.39 -5.19
N ASP A 152 -5.39 4.66 -5.61
CA ASP A 152 -4.77 5.74 -4.84
C ASP A 152 -5.61 6.26 -3.66
N SER A 153 -6.82 5.73 -3.44
CA SER A 153 -7.72 6.14 -2.37
C SER A 153 -7.34 5.59 -1.00
N VAL A 154 -6.58 4.48 -0.95
CA VAL A 154 -6.22 3.77 0.28
C VAL A 154 -5.68 4.69 1.39
N PRO A 155 -4.74 5.62 1.12
CA PRO A 155 -4.25 6.52 2.19
C PRO A 155 -5.33 7.48 2.70
N THR A 156 -6.26 7.90 1.86
CA THR A 156 -7.39 8.75 2.27
C THR A 156 -8.35 7.99 3.17
N ILE A 157 -8.66 6.73 2.82
CA ILE A 157 -9.51 5.85 3.63
C ILE A 157 -8.90 5.66 5.02
N LEU A 158 -7.63 5.25 5.10
CA LEU A 158 -6.95 5.00 6.38
C LEU A 158 -6.84 6.28 7.24
N ARG A 159 -6.60 7.45 6.62
CA ARG A 159 -6.63 8.75 7.33
C ARG A 159 -8.00 9.06 7.91
N ASN A 160 -9.07 8.83 7.14
CA ASN A 160 -10.44 9.07 7.60
C ASN A 160 -10.83 8.12 8.75
N LEU A 161 -10.26 6.93 8.78
CA LEU A 161 -10.43 5.94 9.85
C LEU A 161 -9.50 6.19 11.05
N GLY A 162 -8.74 7.29 11.05
CA GLY A 162 -8.08 7.83 12.24
C GLY A 162 -6.57 7.61 12.33
N LEU A 163 -5.96 6.94 11.34
CA LEU A 163 -4.51 6.75 11.25
C LEU A 163 -3.79 7.97 10.66
N VAL A 164 -2.58 8.23 11.15
CA VAL A 164 -1.69 9.25 10.62
C VAL A 164 -0.80 8.62 9.55
N CYS A 165 -1.06 8.93 8.28
CA CYS A 165 -0.39 8.29 7.15
C CYS A 165 0.58 9.24 6.45
N ARG A 166 1.79 8.78 6.16
CA ARG A 166 2.75 9.52 5.33
C ARG A 166 2.42 9.37 3.85
N GLU A 167 2.54 10.43 3.06
CA GLU A 167 2.29 10.38 1.60
C GLU A 167 3.46 9.80 0.78
N LEU A 168 4.35 9.04 1.42
CA LEU A 168 5.49 8.43 0.74
C LEU A 168 5.03 7.21 -0.09
N ARG A 169 5.21 7.31 -1.41
CA ARG A 169 4.95 6.27 -2.40
C ARG A 169 6.11 6.17 -3.39
N LEU A 170 6.06 5.19 -4.29
CA LEU A 170 7.10 4.98 -5.31
C LEU A 170 7.34 6.24 -6.16
N ILE A 171 6.25 6.87 -6.59
CA ILE A 171 6.23 8.09 -7.42
C ILE A 171 6.52 9.38 -6.63
N SER A 172 6.62 9.33 -5.29
CA SER A 172 6.83 10.52 -4.49
C SER A 172 8.23 11.10 -4.71
N THR A 173 8.27 12.40 -4.99
CA THR A 173 9.49 13.18 -5.26
C THR A 173 10.00 13.93 -4.03
N LYS A 174 9.20 14.02 -2.97
CA LYS A 174 9.54 14.73 -1.73
C LYS A 174 9.55 13.77 -0.56
N LEU A 175 10.56 13.94 0.30
CA LEU A 175 10.79 13.12 1.47
C LEU A 175 10.82 13.94 2.77
N ASN A 176 10.66 15.26 2.76
CA ASN A 176 11.07 16.18 3.84
C ASN A 176 10.28 16.12 5.17
N ASP A 177 9.48 15.10 5.40
CA ASP A 177 8.70 14.95 6.62
C ASP A 177 9.43 14.09 7.67
N ASP A 178 9.15 14.37 8.95
CA ASP A 178 9.68 13.60 10.09
C ASP A 178 9.10 12.17 10.11
N PRO A 179 9.93 11.12 9.90
CA PRO A 179 9.44 9.75 9.79
C PRO A 179 8.84 9.21 11.09
N ASN A 180 9.05 9.85 12.25
CA ASN A 180 8.64 9.28 13.55
C ASN A 180 7.24 9.70 14.01
N VAL A 181 6.48 10.41 13.17
CA VAL A 181 5.15 10.96 13.52
C VAL A 181 4.01 10.09 12.98
N TYR A 182 4.31 9.15 12.09
CA TYR A 182 3.29 8.43 11.33
C TYR A 182 2.96 7.05 11.91
N ASP A 183 1.68 6.69 11.84
CA ASP A 183 1.22 5.33 12.06
C ASP A 183 1.64 4.43 10.87
N ILE A 184 1.59 4.98 9.65
CA ILE A 184 2.02 4.32 8.40
C ILE A 184 3.06 5.17 7.67
N ASP A 185 4.24 4.61 7.45
CA ASP A 185 5.43 5.28 6.92
C ASP A 185 5.48 5.35 5.39
N PHE A 186 4.84 4.41 4.68
CA PHE A 186 4.82 4.40 3.22
C PHE A 186 3.69 3.55 2.64
N PHE A 187 3.43 3.73 1.35
CA PHE A 187 2.51 2.93 0.55
C PHE A 187 3.20 2.39 -0.71
N SER A 188 3.00 1.10 -0.98
CA SER A 188 3.35 0.43 -2.24
C SER A 188 2.04 -0.04 -2.86
N LEU A 189 1.55 0.72 -3.85
CA LEU A 189 0.25 0.48 -4.47
C LEU A 189 0.44 -0.07 -5.89
N ALA A 190 -0.37 -1.03 -6.31
CA ALA A 190 -0.28 -1.60 -7.64
C ALA A 190 -0.44 -0.55 -8.75
N ILE A 191 -1.24 0.50 -8.53
CA ILE A 191 -1.38 1.61 -9.48
C ILE A 191 -0.07 2.36 -9.74
N ASP A 192 0.78 2.50 -8.71
CA ASP A 192 2.08 3.16 -8.79
C ASP A 192 3.15 2.22 -9.37
N VAL A 193 3.09 0.93 -9.03
CA VAL A 193 4.06 -0.09 -9.44
C VAL A 193 3.80 -0.62 -10.85
N GLY A 194 2.53 -0.63 -11.28
CA GLY A 194 2.08 -1.21 -12.53
C GLY A 194 1.92 -2.74 -12.51
N ALA A 195 1.86 -3.34 -11.33
CA ALA A 195 1.69 -4.79 -11.13
C ALA A 195 0.98 -5.06 -9.81
N GLU A 196 0.27 -6.18 -9.73
CA GLU A 196 -0.45 -6.65 -8.54
C GLU A 196 0.22 -7.88 -7.92
N LYS A 197 -0.09 -8.15 -6.65
CA LYS A 197 0.23 -9.43 -6.01
C LYS A 197 -0.44 -10.58 -6.78
N PRO A 198 0.21 -11.75 -6.88
CA PRO A 198 1.42 -12.16 -6.15
C PRO A 198 2.75 -11.73 -6.78
N ARG A 199 2.77 -10.86 -7.81
CA ARG A 199 4.04 -10.48 -8.45
C ARG A 199 4.97 -9.79 -7.45
N GLY A 200 6.22 -10.24 -7.38
CA GLY A 200 7.21 -9.73 -6.44
C GLY A 200 7.55 -8.24 -6.59
N SER A 201 7.17 -7.59 -7.69
CA SER A 201 7.45 -6.18 -7.97
C SER A 201 6.84 -5.22 -6.94
N VAL A 202 5.64 -5.49 -6.41
CA VAL A 202 5.04 -4.63 -5.36
C VAL A 202 5.79 -4.73 -4.03
N PHE A 203 6.35 -5.90 -3.72
CA PHE A 203 7.21 -6.11 -2.55
C PHE A 203 8.60 -5.52 -2.77
N ALA A 204 9.13 -5.57 -3.99
CA ALA A 204 10.37 -4.88 -4.35
C ALA A 204 10.21 -3.35 -4.22
N ALA A 205 9.10 -2.79 -4.67
CA ALA A 205 8.77 -1.38 -4.47
C ALA A 205 8.67 -1.02 -2.98
N ALA A 206 8.09 -1.88 -2.14
CA ALA A 206 8.08 -1.71 -0.69
C ALA A 206 9.50 -1.70 -0.09
N ARG A 207 10.40 -2.58 -0.55
CA ARG A 207 11.83 -2.55 -0.16
C ARG A 207 12.49 -1.24 -0.56
N CYS A 208 12.20 -0.71 -1.75
CA CYS A 208 12.70 0.59 -2.18
C CYS A 208 12.21 1.72 -1.26
N MET A 209 10.95 1.67 -0.81
CA MET A 209 10.41 2.68 0.11
C MET A 209 11.08 2.59 1.49
N LEU A 210 11.30 1.38 2.01
CA LEU A 210 12.11 1.17 3.22
C LEU A 210 13.50 1.79 3.06
N SER A 211 14.21 1.51 1.96
CA SER A 211 15.53 2.09 1.70
C SER A 211 15.51 3.62 1.67
N LYS A 212 14.49 4.25 1.06
CA LYS A 212 14.32 5.71 1.09
C LYS A 212 14.20 6.23 2.53
N ILE A 213 13.38 5.59 3.39
CA ILE A 213 13.22 5.98 4.80
C ILE A 213 14.55 5.86 5.55
N LEU A 214 15.27 4.76 5.37
CA LEU A 214 16.55 4.52 6.05
C LEU A 214 17.63 5.50 5.62
N GLN A 215 17.68 5.86 4.34
CA GLN A 215 18.59 6.88 3.82
C GLN A 215 18.37 8.22 4.54
N GLN A 216 17.11 8.61 4.78
CA GLN A 216 16.82 9.82 5.55
C GLN A 216 17.26 9.73 7.00
N LYS A 217 17.11 8.55 7.61
CA LYS A 217 17.62 8.24 8.95
C LYS A 217 19.15 8.09 8.99
N LYS A 218 19.85 8.25 7.86
CA LYS A 218 21.30 8.03 7.70
C LYS A 218 21.73 6.60 8.08
N ILE A 219 20.84 5.63 7.90
CA ILE A 219 21.09 4.20 8.08
C ILE A 219 21.47 3.63 6.71
N LEU A 220 22.67 3.04 6.63
CA LEU A 220 23.31 2.67 5.35
C LEU A 220 22.79 1.37 4.74
N THR A 221 22.18 0.46 5.52
CA THR A 221 21.70 -0.83 5.02
C THR A 221 20.40 -1.23 5.70
N ASN A 222 19.56 -1.98 4.99
CA ASN A 222 18.36 -2.62 5.54
C ASN A 222 18.59 -4.09 5.97
N SER A 223 19.84 -4.55 6.05
CA SER A 223 20.15 -5.97 6.28
C SER A 223 19.69 -6.50 7.64
N ASN A 224 19.56 -5.61 8.63
CA ASN A 224 19.06 -5.93 9.96
C ASN A 224 17.52 -5.99 10.05
N TYR A 225 16.80 -5.57 9.00
CA TYR A 225 15.34 -5.56 8.98
C TYR A 225 14.79 -6.93 8.61
N GLN A 226 14.08 -7.53 9.57
CA GLN A 226 13.11 -8.58 9.27
C GLN A 226 11.93 -7.96 8.52
N ARG A 227 11.46 -8.65 7.48
CA ARG A 227 10.40 -8.18 6.60
C ARG A 227 9.22 -9.12 6.70
N VAL A 228 8.09 -8.60 7.15
CA VAL A 228 6.87 -9.37 7.41
C VAL A 228 5.71 -8.68 6.71
N HIS A 229 4.91 -9.45 5.98
CA HIS A 229 3.67 -8.99 5.37
C HIS A 229 2.46 -9.61 6.07
N ILE A 230 1.41 -8.82 6.30
CA ILE A 230 0.12 -9.27 6.83
C ILE A 230 -0.95 -9.07 5.77
N GLY A 231 -1.73 -10.12 5.49
CA GLY A 231 -2.86 -10.05 4.57
C GLY A 231 -3.83 -11.22 4.74
N ASP A 232 -4.96 -11.18 4.03
CA ASP A 232 -6.06 -12.14 4.13
C ASP A 232 -6.27 -12.97 2.87
N SER A 233 -5.44 -12.78 1.85
CA SER A 233 -5.36 -13.63 0.68
C SER A 233 -4.15 -14.56 0.76
N TRP A 234 -4.41 -15.87 0.71
CA TRP A 234 -3.34 -16.85 0.65
C TRP A 234 -2.51 -16.69 -0.64
N ASP A 235 -3.20 -16.63 -1.78
CA ASP A 235 -2.53 -16.65 -3.07
C ASP A 235 -1.82 -15.32 -3.38
N LYS A 236 -2.35 -14.19 -2.91
CA LYS A 236 -1.77 -12.87 -3.17
C LYS A 236 -0.79 -12.44 -2.08
N ASP A 237 -1.21 -12.45 -0.83
CA ASP A 237 -0.42 -11.88 0.26
C ASP A 237 0.63 -12.85 0.76
N VAL A 238 0.23 -14.10 1.02
CA VAL A 238 1.14 -15.10 1.60
C VAL A 238 2.16 -15.55 0.55
N LEU A 239 1.70 -16.09 -0.58
CA LEU A 239 2.62 -16.58 -1.61
C LEU A 239 3.46 -15.44 -2.18
N GLY A 240 2.87 -14.28 -2.47
CA GLY A 240 3.59 -13.11 -2.96
C GLY A 240 4.70 -12.63 -2.00
N ALA A 241 4.43 -12.63 -0.68
CA ALA A 241 5.44 -12.28 0.31
C ALA A 241 6.57 -13.32 0.38
N ILE A 242 6.22 -14.61 0.43
CA ILE A 242 7.21 -15.70 0.48
C ILE A 242 8.12 -15.69 -0.75
N ASP A 243 7.55 -15.56 -1.95
CA ASP A 243 8.29 -15.52 -3.20
C ASP A 243 9.21 -14.29 -3.30
N ALA A 244 8.83 -13.18 -2.65
CA ALA A 244 9.68 -11.99 -2.53
C ALA A 244 10.77 -12.10 -1.43
N GLY A 245 10.84 -13.22 -0.71
CA GLY A 245 11.76 -13.46 0.40
C GLY A 245 11.39 -12.72 1.68
N TRP A 246 10.09 -12.55 1.94
CA TRP A 246 9.54 -12.00 3.18
C TRP A 246 8.88 -13.13 3.99
N HIS A 247 8.60 -12.87 5.26
CA HIS A 247 7.71 -13.72 6.05
C HIS A 247 6.26 -13.25 5.91
N ALA A 248 5.31 -14.14 6.18
CA ALA A 248 3.89 -13.81 6.08
C ALA A 248 3.11 -14.15 7.35
N ILE A 249 2.15 -13.29 7.69
CA ILE A 249 1.10 -13.54 8.66
C ILE A 249 -0.23 -13.54 7.90
N PHE A 250 -0.89 -14.69 7.87
CA PHE A 250 -2.16 -14.86 7.18
C PHE A 250 -3.33 -14.64 8.13
N VAL A 251 -4.28 -13.78 7.75
CA VAL A 251 -5.51 -13.52 8.49
C VAL A 251 -6.59 -14.51 8.04
N ASP A 252 -6.58 -15.71 8.62
CA ASP A 252 -7.46 -16.81 8.20
C ASP A 252 -8.84 -16.75 8.86
N ARG A 253 -9.71 -15.90 8.34
CA ARG A 253 -11.09 -15.75 8.86
C ARG A 253 -11.96 -16.97 8.58
N LYS A 254 -11.74 -17.58 7.42
CA LYS A 254 -12.54 -18.71 6.92
C LYS A 254 -12.00 -20.06 7.40
N ARG A 255 -10.92 -20.06 8.20
CA ARG A 255 -10.27 -21.26 8.74
C ARG A 255 -9.90 -22.25 7.63
N THR A 256 -9.40 -21.71 6.53
CA THR A 256 -9.08 -22.42 5.28
C THR A 256 -7.74 -23.13 5.31
N LYS A 257 -6.85 -22.77 6.23
CA LYS A 257 -5.48 -23.29 6.30
C LYS A 257 -5.17 -23.88 7.68
N PRO A 258 -5.88 -24.93 8.11
CA PRO A 258 -5.74 -25.50 9.45
C PRO A 258 -4.35 -26.09 9.74
N ASP A 259 -3.60 -26.44 8.69
CA ASP A 259 -2.25 -27.03 8.82
C ASP A 259 -1.16 -25.96 9.07
N VAL A 260 -1.48 -24.68 8.92
CA VAL A 260 -0.54 -23.59 9.19
C VAL A 260 -0.56 -23.28 10.70
N PRO A 261 0.59 -23.16 11.37
CA PRO A 261 0.61 -22.89 12.81
C PRO A 261 -0.02 -21.54 13.15
N ARG A 262 -0.86 -21.53 14.19
CA ARG A 262 -1.41 -20.29 14.75
C ARG A 262 -0.37 -19.60 15.60
N LEU A 263 -0.20 -18.29 15.35
CA LEU A 263 0.78 -17.48 16.05
C LEU A 263 0.59 -17.53 17.59
N ILE A 264 -0.65 -17.59 18.07
CA ILE A 264 -0.96 -17.68 19.50
C ILE A 264 -0.62 -19.05 20.13
N ASP A 265 -0.54 -20.11 19.30
CA ASP A 265 -0.24 -21.46 19.77
C ASP A 265 1.29 -21.71 19.79
N LEU A 266 2.05 -20.91 19.04
CA LEU A 266 3.50 -20.88 19.11
C LEU A 266 3.91 -20.18 20.41
N ARG A 267 4.23 -20.97 21.44
CA ARG A 267 4.74 -20.48 22.74
C ARG A 267 6.18 -19.96 22.64
N LEU A 268 6.46 -19.15 21.63
CA LEU A 268 7.76 -18.54 21.37
C LEU A 268 7.75 -17.08 21.88
N PRO A 269 8.81 -16.65 22.58
CA PRO A 269 8.88 -15.32 23.20
C PRO A 269 9.06 -14.16 22.19
N THR A 270 9.54 -14.41 20.96
CA THR A 270 9.84 -13.36 19.98
C THR A 270 9.38 -13.70 18.55
N LEU A 271 9.12 -12.69 17.73
CA LEU A 271 8.84 -12.89 16.29
C LEU A 271 10.05 -13.44 15.53
N ASP A 272 11.27 -13.10 15.97
CA ASP A 272 12.51 -13.64 15.39
C ASP A 272 12.52 -15.17 15.49
N GLU A 273 12.25 -15.70 16.68
CA GLU A 273 12.17 -17.16 16.90
C GLU A 273 11.04 -17.81 16.11
N VAL A 274 9.88 -17.15 16.00
CA VAL A 274 8.77 -17.64 15.16
C VAL A 274 9.21 -17.81 13.72
N PHE A 275 9.88 -16.80 13.16
CA PHE A 275 10.22 -16.74 11.75
C PHE A 275 11.55 -17.41 11.39
N GLU A 276 12.38 -17.76 12.37
CA GLU A 276 13.47 -18.73 12.22
C GLU A 276 12.94 -20.13 11.94
N GLU A 277 11.82 -20.51 12.56
CA GLU A 277 11.22 -21.84 12.40
C GLU A 277 10.15 -21.92 11.29
N LYS A 278 9.39 -20.84 11.09
CA LYS A 278 8.19 -20.81 10.24
C LYS A 278 8.20 -19.60 9.32
N SER A 279 8.15 -19.81 8.01
CA SER A 279 8.03 -18.68 7.08
C SER A 279 6.63 -18.04 7.07
N VAL A 280 5.61 -18.80 7.49
CA VAL A 280 4.20 -18.37 7.53
C VAL A 280 3.55 -18.81 8.83
N VAL A 281 2.74 -17.92 9.42
CA VAL A 281 1.86 -18.20 10.56
C VAL A 281 0.47 -17.63 10.32
N ILE A 282 -0.53 -18.11 11.04
CA ILE A 282 -1.91 -17.60 10.97
C ILE A 282 -2.35 -16.88 12.24
N ILE A 283 -3.14 -15.82 12.04
CA ILE A 283 -4.00 -15.24 13.06
C ILE A 283 -5.46 -15.48 12.66
N LEU A 284 -6.28 -15.88 13.62
CA LEU A 284 -7.72 -16.00 13.39
C LEU A 284 -8.36 -14.66 13.74
N ASN A 285 -9.19 -14.15 12.84
CA ASN A 285 -10.03 -13.01 13.13
C ASN A 285 -11.50 -13.44 13.07
N ASP A 286 -12.12 -13.56 14.25
CA ASP A 286 -13.52 -13.98 14.39
C ASP A 286 -14.51 -12.83 14.11
N HIS A 287 -14.06 -11.59 13.88
CA HIS A 287 -14.94 -10.44 13.61
C HIS A 287 -15.67 -10.53 12.25
N GLY A 288 -15.36 -11.51 11.39
CA GLY A 288 -15.83 -11.60 10.01
C GLY A 288 -17.00 -12.56 9.70
N GLU A 289 -17.43 -13.44 10.61
CA GLU A 289 -18.48 -14.44 10.26
C GLU A 289 -19.85 -13.80 9.95
N ASN A 290 -20.13 -12.58 10.42
CA ASN A 290 -21.42 -11.92 10.25
C ASN A 290 -21.48 -10.87 9.13
N VAL A 291 -20.37 -10.55 8.47
CA VAL A 291 -20.36 -9.62 7.33
C VAL A 291 -19.89 -10.38 6.11
N MET A 292 -20.78 -11.22 5.58
CA MET A 292 -20.70 -11.79 4.23
C MET A 292 -20.89 -10.68 3.17
N ALA A 293 -20.22 -9.53 3.33
CA ALA A 293 -20.05 -8.60 2.24
C ALA A 293 -18.97 -9.21 1.35
N ASP A 294 -19.37 -9.58 0.14
CA ASP A 294 -18.48 -9.86 -0.97
C ASP A 294 -17.25 -8.95 -0.90
N GLU A 295 -16.05 -9.53 -0.91
CA GLU A 295 -14.75 -8.84 -0.78
C GLU A 295 -14.55 -7.77 -1.88
N SER A 296 -15.46 -7.76 -2.85
CA SER A 296 -15.57 -6.84 -3.96
C SER A 296 -16.05 -5.42 -3.56
N SER A 297 -15.33 -4.68 -2.71
CA SER A 297 -15.48 -3.20 -2.74
C SER A 297 -15.11 -2.70 -4.13
N ILE A 298 -15.85 -1.74 -4.70
CA ILE A 298 -15.50 -1.15 -6.00
C ILE A 298 -14.06 -0.58 -6.00
N ALA A 299 -13.59 -0.10 -4.84
CA ALA A 299 -12.20 0.35 -4.69
C ALA A 299 -11.20 -0.79 -4.42
N GLY A 300 -11.65 -1.91 -3.85
CA GLY A 300 -10.80 -3.06 -3.50
C GLY A 300 -10.71 -4.13 -4.59
N GLN A 301 -11.44 -3.98 -5.70
CA GLN A 301 -11.42 -4.95 -6.78
C GLN A 301 -10.11 -4.86 -7.58
N THR A 302 -9.48 -6.03 -7.76
CA THR A 302 -8.18 -6.21 -8.41
C THR A 302 -8.34 -6.47 -9.90
N MET A 303 -7.30 -6.19 -10.66
CA MET A 303 -7.26 -6.35 -12.10
C MET A 303 -7.36 -7.82 -12.53
N PRO A 304 -7.90 -8.11 -13.73
CA PRO A 304 -7.85 -9.45 -14.27
C PRO A 304 -6.41 -9.86 -14.62
N ASP A 305 -6.05 -11.11 -14.30
CA ASP A 305 -4.69 -11.67 -14.39
C ASP A 305 -4.09 -11.70 -15.83
N ASP A 306 -4.90 -11.50 -16.87
CA ASP A 306 -4.60 -11.91 -18.25
C ASP A 306 -4.07 -10.82 -19.21
N ILE A 307 -3.53 -9.70 -18.73
CA ILE A 307 -2.91 -8.70 -19.63
C ILE A 307 -1.49 -8.35 -19.19
N VAL A 308 -0.52 -9.10 -19.73
CA VAL A 308 0.92 -8.77 -19.72
C VAL A 308 1.30 -8.24 -21.10
N PRO A 309 1.71 -6.98 -21.26
CA PRO A 309 2.64 -6.63 -22.32
C PRO A 309 4.01 -7.16 -21.91
N GLU A 310 4.55 -8.15 -22.64
CA GLU A 310 5.85 -8.79 -22.37
C GLU A 310 7.08 -7.85 -22.49
N ASP A 311 6.89 -6.56 -22.72
CA ASP A 311 7.99 -5.65 -23.03
C ASP A 311 8.19 -4.60 -21.94
N CYS A 312 8.58 -5.00 -20.73
CA CYS A 312 9.19 -4.12 -19.73
C CYS A 312 9.71 -4.96 -18.55
N ILE A 313 10.95 -5.44 -18.66
CA ILE A 313 11.97 -5.63 -17.62
C ILE A 313 12.94 -6.64 -18.23
N SER A 314 13.97 -6.14 -18.91
CA SER A 314 15.16 -6.93 -19.16
C SER A 314 15.83 -7.18 -17.81
N ASP A 315 15.74 -8.44 -17.36
CA ASP A 315 16.59 -9.04 -16.35
C ASP A 315 18.05 -8.93 -16.81
N ASP A 316 18.80 -7.94 -16.32
CA ASP A 316 20.26 -7.97 -16.40
C ASP A 316 20.91 -7.08 -15.32
N ASN A 317 21.46 -7.77 -14.31
CA ASN A 317 22.75 -7.55 -13.67
C ASN A 317 23.13 -6.11 -13.24
N LEU A 318 22.96 -5.81 -11.95
CA LEU A 318 23.85 -4.87 -11.24
C LEU A 318 25.08 -5.66 -10.76
N PRO A 319 26.32 -5.31 -11.17
CA PRO A 319 27.50 -5.82 -10.49
C PRO A 319 27.82 -4.95 -9.28
N ASP A 320 28.16 -5.63 -8.19
CA ASP A 320 28.77 -5.08 -7.00
C ASP A 320 30.22 -4.60 -7.28
N ASP A 321 30.58 -3.55 -6.54
CA ASP A 321 31.93 -3.09 -6.17
C ASP A 321 32.87 -2.42 -7.18
N ILE A 322 33.51 -1.36 -6.62
CA ILE A 322 34.94 -0.98 -6.66
C ILE A 322 35.14 0.49 -7.09
N VAL A 323 35.33 1.33 -6.08
CA VAL A 323 36.10 2.59 -6.18
C VAL A 323 37.56 2.23 -6.49
N PRO A 324 38.28 3.05 -7.28
CA PRO A 324 39.33 3.79 -6.61
C PRO A 324 39.45 5.26 -7.03
N ASP A 325 39.91 6.01 -6.03
CA ASP A 325 40.39 7.37 -6.01
C ASP A 325 41.67 7.54 -6.86
N ASP A 326 41.81 8.71 -7.51
CA ASP A 326 43.02 9.56 -7.56
C ASP A 326 43.17 10.38 -8.87
N SER A 327 43.66 11.61 -8.66
CA SER A 327 44.45 12.49 -9.55
C SER A 327 43.77 13.55 -10.44
N ILE A 328 43.52 14.71 -9.82
CA ILE A 328 43.97 16.09 -10.17
C ILE A 328 44.51 16.34 -11.59
N SER A 329 43.91 17.30 -12.31
CA SER A 329 44.51 18.50 -12.96
C SER A 329 43.40 19.22 -13.75
N ASP A 330 42.89 20.38 -13.33
CA ASP A 330 43.43 21.75 -13.46
C ASP A 330 43.63 22.17 -14.93
N ASP A 331 42.66 22.92 -15.47
CA ASP A 331 42.88 24.02 -16.41
C ASP A 331 41.56 24.72 -16.82
N SER A 332 41.52 26.03 -16.61
CA SER A 332 40.60 26.98 -17.22
C SER A 332 41.37 28.31 -17.38
N PRO A 333 40.89 29.25 -18.22
CA PRO A 333 40.78 29.26 -19.68
C PRO A 333 41.71 30.37 -20.24
N PRO A 334 41.45 30.94 -21.44
CA PRO A 334 41.45 32.40 -21.44
C PRO A 334 40.32 33.07 -22.21
N ASP A 335 40.12 34.32 -21.76
CA ASP A 335 39.31 35.44 -22.23
C ASP A 335 39.30 35.67 -23.74
N ASP A 336 38.18 36.20 -24.23
CA ASP A 336 38.21 37.26 -25.25
C ASP A 336 37.07 38.28 -25.09
N ASN A 337 37.49 39.42 -24.54
CA ASN A 337 37.11 40.82 -24.77
C ASN A 337 35.76 41.18 -25.45
N LEU A 338 34.99 41.97 -24.70
CA LEU A 338 34.03 43.00 -25.16
C LEU A 338 34.69 44.03 -26.12
N PRO A 339 33.86 44.82 -26.83
CA PRO A 339 33.64 46.16 -26.29
C PRO A 339 32.18 46.62 -26.27
N ASP A 340 31.92 47.46 -25.27
CA ASP A 340 30.75 48.33 -25.09
C ASP A 340 30.51 49.25 -26.29
N ASP A 341 29.25 49.55 -26.60
CA ASP A 341 28.85 50.95 -26.68
C ASP A 341 27.35 51.20 -26.48
N LYS A 342 27.11 52.39 -25.95
CA LYS A 342 25.90 52.95 -25.36
C LYS A 342 24.80 53.24 -26.39
N LEU A 343 23.52 53.18 -25.99
CA LEU A 343 22.68 54.38 -25.87
C LEU A 343 21.33 54.07 -25.22
N ALA A 344 20.88 55.07 -24.47
CA ALA A 344 19.66 55.11 -23.69
C ALA A 344 18.41 55.47 -24.52
N ASP A 345 17.29 55.39 -23.81
CA ASP A 345 16.06 56.16 -23.95
C ASP A 345 14.98 55.72 -24.97
N ASP A 346 13.87 55.32 -24.35
CA ASP A 346 12.55 55.96 -24.49
C ASP A 346 11.49 55.45 -25.46
N ILE A 347 10.32 55.21 -24.85
CA ILE A 347 8.98 55.68 -25.24
C ILE A 347 7.99 54.73 -25.97
N LYS A 348 6.91 54.46 -25.21
CA LYS A 348 5.46 54.34 -25.52
C LYS A 348 4.90 53.13 -26.29
N ILE A 349 4.03 52.41 -25.55
CA ILE A 349 2.56 52.37 -25.71
C ILE A 349 2.04 52.49 -27.16
N GLN A 350 1.41 51.43 -27.69
CA GLN A 350 -0.05 51.27 -27.94
C GLN A 350 -0.32 50.24 -29.05
N ARG A 351 -1.03 49.15 -28.73
CA ARG A 351 -2.39 48.86 -29.22
C ARG A 351 -2.96 47.61 -28.59
#